data_AF-A0A8T3RGF5-F1
#
_entry.id   AF-A0A8T3RGF5-F1
#
_cell.length_a   1.000
_cell.length_b   1.000
_cell.length_c   1.000
_cell.angle_alpha   90.00
_cell.angle_beta   90.00
_cell.angle_gamma   90.00
#
_symmetry.space_group_name_H-M   'P 1'
#
loop_
_entity.id
_entity.type
_entity.pdbx_description
1 polymer ?
#
loop_
_entity_poly.entity_id
_entity_poly.type
_entity_poly.pdbx_seq_one_letter_code
_entity_poly.pdbx_strand_id
1 'polypeptide(L)'
;MNPKRVASLLGIILATAGCATQSGPSIVGDDAPPGFLPGGVVSEQGQLAAGLYLPVFLIAVVVFVLIEGLLLFMAFRFRRRDTDHDLPTQTHGNNLLEVGWTLIPAIVVTGLFIASMSVLFRVDARSEAPDVTVDVIGFQWQWTFEYPDYTDSAGEPVSLTGAGVDGPEMVLPVGESVRFRLQSSDVIHSFYVPQFFRKLDVIPGRVNQFEQVIVQPGTYGGQCAEFCGLAHADMYFTIRAVERAEFDTWIAQAQAEADATPPPQPSGGVAPGEGAILALSSISITEGFDPEVLEAPADTPITFELNNPDPAAPHNVAIRGGNPDGSDWIGEPIADPSSSATYQAPPQPAGTYEFYCSIHPNMVGTLNVGN
;
A
#
# COMPACT_ATOMS: atom_id res chain seq x y z
N MET A 1 -3.33 -47.59 -40.34
CA MET A 1 -3.98 -46.92 -39.18
C MET A 1 -4.97 -45.88 -39.69
N ASN A 2 -6.15 -45.82 -39.07
CA ASN A 2 -7.42 -45.22 -39.55
C ASN A 2 -7.40 -43.67 -39.69
N PRO A 3 -7.81 -43.06 -40.83
CA PRO A 3 -7.69 -41.63 -41.11
C PRO A 3 -8.90 -40.81 -40.61
N LYS A 4 -9.25 -40.93 -39.32
CA LYS A 4 -10.39 -40.19 -38.72
C LYS A 4 -10.07 -39.62 -37.34
N ARG A 5 -9.06 -38.75 -37.22
CA ARG A 5 -8.86 -37.87 -36.05
C ARG A 5 -8.06 -36.61 -36.45
N VAL A 6 -8.69 -35.73 -37.21
CA VAL A 6 -8.24 -34.34 -37.40
C VAL A 6 -9.48 -33.47 -37.28
N ALA A 7 -9.76 -32.99 -36.07
CA ALA A 7 -10.60 -31.83 -35.79
C ALA A 7 -10.59 -31.56 -34.27
N SER A 8 -10.55 -30.28 -33.92
CA SER A 8 -10.77 -29.73 -32.58
C SER A 8 -9.56 -29.67 -31.64
N LEU A 9 -8.67 -28.71 -31.93
CA LEU A 9 -7.97 -27.92 -30.92
C LEU A 9 -8.15 -26.45 -31.31
N LEU A 10 -9.38 -25.97 -31.17
CA LEU A 10 -9.72 -24.54 -31.19
C LEU A 10 -9.83 -24.07 -29.74
N GLY A 11 -9.29 -22.88 -29.50
CA GLY A 11 -8.90 -22.41 -28.18
C GLY A 11 -10.00 -22.37 -27.13
N ILE A 12 -9.56 -22.65 -25.90
CA ILE A 12 -10.19 -22.17 -24.68
C ILE A 12 -9.05 -21.61 -23.84
N ILE A 13 -8.81 -20.31 -23.94
CA ILE A 13 -8.16 -19.56 -22.84
C ILE A 13 -9.26 -19.46 -21.79
N LEU A 14 -9.26 -20.41 -20.85
CA LEU A 14 -10.12 -20.34 -19.68
C LEU A 14 -9.46 -19.33 -18.74
N ALA A 15 -9.90 -18.07 -18.79
CA ALA A 15 -9.59 -17.10 -17.75
C ALA A 15 -10.33 -17.55 -16.48
N THR A 16 -9.68 -18.38 -15.68
CA THR A 16 -10.13 -18.65 -14.31
C THR A 16 -9.84 -17.41 -13.49
N ALA A 17 -10.76 -16.45 -13.51
CA ALA A 17 -10.83 -15.41 -12.48
C ALA A 17 -11.20 -16.10 -11.17
N GLY A 18 -10.19 -16.43 -10.36
CA GLY A 18 -10.40 -16.88 -8.99
C GLY A 18 -11.00 -15.73 -8.20
N CYS A 19 -12.22 -15.91 -7.70
CA CYS A 19 -12.79 -15.03 -6.68
C CYS A 19 -11.98 -15.22 -5.39
N ALA A 20 -10.95 -14.41 -5.20
CA ALA A 20 -10.38 -14.18 -3.87
C ALA A 20 -11.23 -13.10 -3.21
N THR A 21 -11.93 -13.45 -2.14
CA THR A 21 -12.59 -12.47 -1.26
C THR A 21 -11.49 -11.69 -0.54
N GLN A 22 -11.23 -10.46 -0.96
CA GLN A 22 -10.29 -9.55 -0.30
C GLN A 22 -11.02 -8.89 0.87
N SER A 23 -10.54 -9.14 2.09
CA SER A 23 -11.00 -8.49 3.33
C SER A 23 -10.09 -7.30 3.64
N GLY A 24 -10.26 -6.22 2.89
CA GLY A 24 -9.55 -4.94 3.01
C GLY A 24 -10.19 -3.90 2.08
N PRO A 25 -9.82 -2.61 2.19
CA PRO A 25 -10.32 -1.56 1.30
C PRO A 25 -10.07 -1.99 -0.16
N SER A 26 -11.07 -1.79 -1.02
CA SER A 26 -11.07 -2.19 -2.42
C SER A 26 -9.84 -1.61 -3.17
N ILE A 27 -8.71 -2.34 -3.16
CA ILE A 27 -7.51 -2.10 -3.99
C ILE A 27 -7.87 -2.11 -5.48
N VAL A 28 -8.99 -2.76 -5.78
CA VAL A 28 -9.62 -2.86 -7.06
C VAL A 28 -10.97 -2.17 -6.88
N GLY A 29 -11.14 -0.96 -7.42
CA GLY A 29 -12.41 -0.24 -7.32
C GLY A 29 -13.58 -1.16 -7.68
N ASP A 30 -14.72 -0.99 -7.00
CA ASP A 30 -15.82 -1.96 -6.84
C ASP A 30 -16.38 -2.60 -8.13
N ASP A 31 -15.93 -2.19 -9.33
CA ASP A 31 -16.50 -2.54 -10.63
C ASP A 31 -15.56 -3.22 -11.65
N ALA A 32 -14.31 -3.57 -11.33
CA ALA A 32 -13.46 -4.25 -12.32
C ALA A 32 -12.54 -5.32 -11.71
N PRO A 33 -12.80 -6.64 -11.85
CA PRO A 33 -11.86 -7.66 -11.38
C PRO A 33 -10.44 -7.39 -11.93
N PRO A 34 -9.35 -7.75 -11.21
CA PRO A 34 -7.98 -7.61 -11.73
C PRO A 34 -7.91 -8.31 -13.09
N GLY A 35 -7.98 -7.48 -14.12
CA GLY A 35 -8.38 -7.90 -15.45
C GLY A 35 -7.16 -8.09 -16.34
N PHE A 36 -7.34 -8.89 -17.38
CA PHE A 36 -6.37 -9.03 -18.46
C PHE A 36 -6.13 -7.72 -19.22
N LEU A 37 -7.03 -6.74 -19.10
CA LEU A 37 -6.92 -5.41 -19.70
C LEU A 37 -6.91 -4.34 -18.61
N PRO A 38 -6.19 -3.23 -18.80
CA PRO A 38 -6.23 -2.10 -17.89
C PRO A 38 -7.66 -1.54 -17.83
N GLY A 39 -8.27 -1.57 -16.65
CA GLY A 39 -9.60 -1.04 -16.37
C GLY A 39 -9.58 -0.13 -15.14
N GLY A 40 -10.56 0.76 -15.01
CA GLY A 40 -10.69 1.62 -13.83
C GLY A 40 -9.57 2.65 -13.66
N VAL A 41 -8.99 3.15 -14.75
CA VAL A 41 -7.91 4.14 -14.70
C VAL A 41 -8.47 5.55 -14.50
N VAL A 42 -8.19 6.14 -13.34
CA VAL A 42 -8.82 7.39 -12.88
C VAL A 42 -7.86 8.58 -12.82
N SER A 43 -6.71 8.46 -13.50
CA SER A 43 -5.69 9.51 -13.51
C SER A 43 -5.20 9.82 -14.93
N GLU A 44 -4.84 11.07 -15.22
CA GLU A 44 -4.40 11.47 -16.57
C GLU A 44 -3.13 10.71 -17.00
N GLN A 45 -2.11 10.69 -16.13
CA GLN A 45 -0.85 10.00 -16.37
C GLN A 45 -1.09 8.48 -16.49
N GLY A 46 -2.01 7.93 -15.69
CA GLY A 46 -2.40 6.53 -15.78
C GLY A 46 -3.03 6.18 -17.12
N GLN A 47 -3.90 7.04 -17.65
CA GLN A 47 -4.53 6.84 -18.97
C GLN A 47 -3.49 6.85 -20.09
N LEU A 48 -2.46 7.70 -20.00
CA LEU A 48 -1.33 7.69 -20.95
C LEU A 48 -0.58 6.35 -20.91
N ALA A 49 -0.27 5.85 -19.71
CA ALA A 49 0.42 4.58 -19.53
C ALA A 49 -0.44 3.39 -20.02
N ALA A 50 -1.72 3.37 -19.66
CA ALA A 50 -2.67 2.35 -20.09
C ALA A 50 -2.85 2.33 -21.61
N GLY A 51 -2.75 3.48 -22.28
CA GLY A 51 -2.83 3.60 -23.73
C GLY A 51 -1.74 2.82 -24.49
N LEU A 52 -0.58 2.54 -23.85
CA LEU A 52 0.47 1.71 -24.44
C LEU A 52 0.21 0.21 -24.31
N TYR A 53 -0.62 -0.21 -23.36
CA TYR A 53 -0.84 -1.61 -23.05
C TYR A 53 -1.36 -2.37 -24.25
N LEU A 54 -2.47 -1.92 -24.86
CA LEU A 54 -3.14 -2.65 -25.92
C LEU A 54 -2.26 -2.79 -27.19
N PRO A 55 -1.58 -1.74 -27.69
CA PRO A 55 -0.63 -1.88 -28.79
C PRO A 55 0.51 -2.86 -28.51
N VAL A 56 1.16 -2.76 -27.34
CA VAL A 56 2.25 -3.66 -26.94
C VAL A 56 1.75 -5.10 -26.84
N PHE A 57 0.60 -5.28 -26.20
CA PHE A 57 -0.04 -6.57 -26.04
C PHE A 57 -0.39 -7.22 -27.38
N LEU A 58 -0.96 -6.48 -28.34
CA LEU A 58 -1.27 -6.99 -29.68
C LEU A 58 0.00 -7.40 -30.45
N ILE A 59 1.08 -6.63 -30.35
CA ILE A 59 2.38 -7.00 -30.94
C ILE A 59 2.87 -8.32 -30.32
N ALA A 60 2.79 -8.46 -28.99
CA ALA A 60 3.17 -9.68 -28.29
C ALA A 60 2.32 -10.88 -28.72
N VAL A 61 0.99 -10.71 -28.88
CA VAL A 61 0.10 -11.75 -29.39
C VAL A 61 0.46 -12.17 -30.81
N VAL A 62 0.77 -11.23 -31.71
CA VAL A 62 1.19 -11.55 -33.08
C VAL A 62 2.48 -12.37 -33.08
N VAL A 63 3.47 -11.97 -32.27
CA VAL A 63 4.74 -12.70 -32.13
C VAL A 63 4.50 -14.09 -31.54
N PHE A 64 3.68 -14.19 -30.50
CA PHE A 64 3.31 -15.46 -29.87
C PHE A 64 2.65 -16.41 -30.87
N VAL A 65 1.60 -15.96 -31.58
CA VAL A 65 0.89 -16.78 -32.58
C VAL A 65 1.82 -17.19 -33.72
N LEU A 66 2.74 -16.33 -34.15
CA LEU A 66 3.73 -16.66 -35.17
C LEU A 66 4.69 -17.75 -34.70
N ILE A 67 5.27 -17.60 -33.50
CA ILE A 67 6.23 -18.56 -32.96
C ILE A 67 5.55 -19.90 -32.66
N GLU A 68 4.45 -19.88 -31.91
CA GLU A 68 3.68 -21.09 -31.58
C GLU A 68 3.13 -21.76 -32.83
N GLY A 69 2.64 -20.98 -33.80
CA GLY A 69 2.17 -21.50 -35.08
C GLY A 69 3.27 -22.23 -35.85
N LEU A 70 4.49 -21.67 -35.89
CA LEU A 70 5.66 -22.30 -36.51
C LEU A 70 6.10 -23.56 -35.74
N LEU A 71 6.14 -23.51 -34.41
CA LEU A 71 6.48 -24.66 -33.57
C LEU A 71 5.49 -25.80 -33.77
N LEU A 72 4.18 -25.52 -33.71
CA LEU A 72 3.12 -26.48 -33.98
C LEU A 72 3.22 -27.01 -35.41
N PHE A 73 3.40 -26.13 -36.40
CA PHE A 73 3.61 -26.55 -37.79
C PHE A 73 4.78 -27.53 -37.90
N MET A 74 5.93 -27.22 -37.29
CA MET A 74 7.10 -28.10 -37.31
C MET A 74 6.82 -29.43 -36.60
N ALA A 75 6.20 -29.38 -35.42
CA ALA A 75 5.83 -30.56 -34.64
C ALA A 75 4.87 -31.48 -35.38
N PHE A 76 3.95 -30.96 -36.19
CA PHE A 76 3.03 -31.78 -36.99
C PHE A 76 3.61 -32.21 -38.34
N ARG A 77 4.32 -31.32 -39.03
CA ARG A 77 4.81 -31.52 -40.40
C ARG A 77 6.08 -32.36 -40.47
N PHE A 78 6.98 -32.19 -39.51
CA PHE A 78 8.29 -32.85 -39.46
C PHE A 78 8.37 -33.94 -38.37
N ARG A 79 7.23 -34.36 -37.82
CA ARG A 79 7.16 -35.50 -36.90
C ARG A 79 7.67 -36.77 -37.57
N ARG A 80 8.61 -37.46 -36.93
CA ARG A 80 9.06 -38.79 -37.38
C ARG A 80 7.87 -39.77 -37.40
N ARG A 81 7.77 -40.54 -38.49
CA ARG A 81 6.77 -41.60 -38.66
C ARG A 81 7.49 -42.95 -38.66
N ASP A 82 6.78 -44.01 -38.33
CA ASP A 82 7.35 -45.37 -38.27
C ASP A 82 7.96 -45.81 -39.62
N THR A 83 7.50 -45.21 -40.72
CA THR A 83 7.98 -45.47 -42.09
C THR A 83 9.18 -44.62 -42.51
N ASP A 84 9.69 -43.75 -41.64
CA ASP A 84 10.75 -42.78 -41.95
C ASP A 84 12.09 -43.19 -41.32
N HIS A 85 12.97 -43.74 -42.16
CA HIS A 85 14.27 -44.29 -41.77
C HIS A 85 15.46 -43.43 -42.23
N ASP A 86 15.22 -42.41 -43.05
CA ASP A 86 16.27 -41.57 -43.60
C ASP A 86 16.66 -40.43 -42.63
N LEU A 87 17.87 -39.91 -42.81
CA LEU A 87 18.33 -38.73 -42.07
C LEU A 87 17.77 -37.45 -42.72
N PRO A 88 17.41 -36.41 -41.92
CA PRO A 88 16.94 -35.15 -42.47
C PRO A 88 18.04 -34.44 -43.27
N THR A 89 17.63 -33.63 -44.25
CA THR A 89 18.55 -32.83 -45.07
C THR A 89 19.39 -31.90 -44.20
N GLN A 90 20.71 -31.99 -44.31
CA GLN A 90 21.64 -31.14 -43.57
C GLN A 90 21.84 -29.81 -44.33
N THR A 91 21.34 -28.72 -43.77
CA THR A 91 21.47 -27.37 -44.34
C THR A 91 22.23 -26.47 -43.37
N HIS A 92 23.23 -25.73 -43.85
CA HIS A 92 24.16 -24.94 -43.02
C HIS A 92 23.81 -23.44 -42.94
N GLY A 93 22.52 -23.08 -42.89
CA GLY A 93 22.06 -21.71 -42.64
C GLY A 93 21.56 -20.97 -43.87
N ASN A 94 21.12 -19.73 -43.65
CA ASN A 94 20.61 -18.84 -44.69
C ASN A 94 20.78 -17.38 -44.24
N ASN A 95 21.84 -16.73 -44.72
CA ASN A 95 22.20 -15.37 -44.35
C ASN A 95 21.05 -14.36 -44.54
N LEU A 96 20.20 -14.53 -45.55
CA LEU A 96 19.07 -13.61 -45.78
C LEU A 96 17.99 -13.77 -44.70
N LEU A 97 17.68 -15.01 -44.30
CA LEU A 97 16.76 -15.24 -43.20
C LEU A 97 17.37 -14.75 -41.88
N GLU A 98 18.67 -15.00 -41.66
CA GLU A 98 19.43 -14.55 -40.50
C GLU A 98 19.39 -13.04 -40.30
N VAL A 99 19.61 -12.28 -41.38
CA VAL A 99 19.47 -10.82 -41.37
C VAL A 99 18.02 -10.43 -41.08
N GLY A 100 17.04 -11.12 -41.68
CA GLY A 100 15.61 -10.83 -41.52
C GLY A 100 15.14 -10.93 -40.06
N TRP A 101 15.38 -12.07 -39.41
CA TRP A 101 14.96 -12.26 -38.01
C TRP A 101 15.82 -11.51 -36.99
N THR A 102 16.93 -10.90 -37.41
CA THR A 102 17.72 -10.00 -36.55
C THR A 102 17.21 -8.57 -36.65
N LEU A 103 17.00 -8.08 -37.88
CA LEU A 103 16.56 -6.70 -38.11
C LEU A 103 15.10 -6.47 -37.74
N ILE A 104 14.19 -7.42 -38.01
CA ILE A 104 12.76 -7.24 -37.73
C ILE A 104 12.51 -7.03 -36.22
N PRO A 105 12.99 -7.89 -35.30
CA PRO A 105 12.81 -7.65 -33.87
C PRO A 105 13.52 -6.39 -33.39
N ALA A 106 14.71 -6.08 -33.93
CA ALA A 106 15.43 -4.86 -33.57
C ALA A 106 14.61 -3.60 -33.90
N ILE A 107 13.98 -3.54 -35.08
CA ILE A 107 13.10 -2.43 -35.49
C ILE A 107 11.86 -2.36 -34.60
N VAL A 108 11.21 -3.49 -34.31
CA VAL A 108 10.02 -3.54 -33.44
C VAL A 108 10.35 -3.03 -32.04
N VAL A 109 11.42 -3.53 -31.42
CA VAL A 109 11.86 -3.09 -30.09
C VAL A 109 12.25 -1.62 -30.09
N THR A 110 12.93 -1.13 -31.13
CA THR A 110 13.26 0.30 -31.26
C THR A 110 12.01 1.17 -31.31
N GLY A 111 10.99 0.78 -32.07
CA GLY A 111 9.71 1.49 -32.14
C GLY A 111 8.97 1.51 -30.80
N LEU A 112 8.92 0.36 -30.11
CA LEU A 112 8.35 0.25 -28.77
C LEU A 112 9.09 1.13 -27.75
N PHE A 113 10.42 1.14 -27.80
CA PHE A 113 11.24 1.98 -26.92
C PHE A 113 10.93 3.48 -27.10
N ILE A 114 10.85 3.95 -28.34
CA ILE A 114 10.54 5.36 -28.63
C ILE A 114 9.14 5.72 -28.11
N ALA A 115 8.14 4.87 -28.36
CA ALA A 115 6.79 5.08 -27.87
C ALA A 115 6.72 5.11 -26.33
N SER A 116 7.35 4.15 -25.66
CA SER A 116 7.42 4.06 -24.20
C SER A 116 8.13 5.27 -23.58
N MET A 117 9.27 5.70 -24.15
CA MET A 117 9.97 6.89 -23.67
C MET A 117 9.16 8.16 -23.84
N SER A 118 8.46 8.32 -24.96
CA SER A 118 7.59 9.48 -25.16
C SER A 118 6.48 9.56 -24.12
N VAL A 119 5.92 8.43 -23.69
CA VAL A 119 4.90 8.40 -22.64
C VAL A 119 5.52 8.61 -21.27
N LEU A 120 6.66 7.98 -20.97
CA LEU A 120 7.36 8.17 -19.70
C LEU A 120 7.65 9.63 -19.41
N PHE A 121 8.18 10.39 -20.40
CA PHE A 121 8.47 11.81 -20.21
C PHE A 121 7.23 12.65 -19.89
N ARG A 122 6.04 12.24 -20.35
CA ARG A 122 4.78 12.92 -20.01
C ARG A 122 4.25 12.51 -18.65
N VAL A 123 4.39 11.24 -18.31
CA VAL A 123 3.98 10.66 -17.02
C VAL A 123 4.85 11.18 -15.87
N ASP A 124 6.14 11.43 -16.10
CA ASP A 124 7.08 11.98 -15.10
C ASP A 124 7.26 13.51 -15.19
N ALA A 125 6.53 14.17 -16.10
CA ALA A 125 6.49 15.61 -16.15
C ALA A 125 5.88 16.14 -14.83
N ARG A 126 6.50 17.20 -14.31
CA ARG A 126 6.11 17.85 -13.06
C ARG A 126 5.99 19.33 -13.31
N SER A 127 4.98 19.95 -12.72
CA SER A 127 4.81 21.40 -12.72
C SER A 127 5.91 22.08 -11.89
N GLU A 128 6.13 23.38 -12.04
CA GLU A 128 7.02 24.09 -11.11
C GLU A 128 6.34 24.24 -9.75
N ALA A 129 5.04 24.56 -9.76
CA ALA A 129 4.18 24.69 -8.59
C ALA A 129 2.95 23.78 -8.75
N PRO A 130 2.83 22.68 -7.97
CA PRO A 130 1.63 21.85 -7.94
C PRO A 130 0.52 22.54 -7.14
N ASP A 131 -0.73 22.12 -7.35
CA ASP A 131 -1.90 22.65 -6.63
C ASP A 131 -1.99 22.13 -5.20
N VAL A 132 -1.55 20.88 -4.97
CA VAL A 132 -1.44 20.25 -3.65
C VAL A 132 -0.15 19.45 -3.56
N THR A 133 0.53 19.52 -2.42
CA THR A 133 1.65 18.64 -2.08
C THR A 133 1.24 17.68 -0.95
N VAL A 134 1.61 16.41 -1.07
CA VAL A 134 1.46 15.40 -0.01
C VAL A 134 2.78 14.70 0.21
N ASP A 135 3.25 14.69 1.45
CA ASP A 135 4.38 13.87 1.87
C ASP A 135 3.86 12.51 2.30
N VAL A 136 4.40 11.47 1.70
CA VAL A 136 4.07 10.09 1.96
C VAL A 136 5.26 9.46 2.68
N ILE A 137 5.04 9.16 3.94
CA ILE A 137 6.06 8.59 4.82
C ILE A 137 5.72 7.12 5.06
N GLY A 138 6.62 6.22 4.67
CA GLY A 138 6.48 4.79 4.92
C GLY A 138 7.38 4.34 6.08
N PHE A 139 6.84 3.54 6.99
CA PHE A 139 7.59 2.88 8.05
C PHE A 139 6.91 1.57 8.46
N GLN A 140 7.58 0.69 9.20
CA GLN A 140 7.08 -0.63 9.55
C GLN A 140 5.97 -0.53 10.61
N TRP A 141 4.73 -0.95 10.36
CA TRP A 141 4.07 -1.20 9.05
C TRP A 141 2.86 -0.27 8.92
N GLN A 142 3.17 1.01 8.71
CA GLN A 142 2.27 2.15 8.78
C GLN A 142 2.60 3.18 7.70
N TRP A 143 1.60 3.98 7.35
CA TRP A 143 1.75 5.14 6.48
C TRP A 143 1.46 6.41 7.28
N THR A 144 2.18 7.48 6.96
CA THR A 144 1.80 8.85 7.34
C THR A 144 1.68 9.71 6.09
N PHE A 145 0.60 10.47 6.00
CA PHE A 145 0.36 11.46 4.94
C PHE A 145 0.34 12.86 5.53
N GLU A 146 1.29 13.69 5.10
CA GLU A 146 1.38 15.08 5.57
C GLU A 146 1.06 16.07 4.45
N TYR A 147 0.38 17.15 4.80
CA TYR A 147 0.02 18.24 3.89
C TYR A 147 0.85 19.47 4.27
N PRO A 148 2.10 19.61 3.75
CA PRO A 148 3.06 20.61 4.21
C PRO A 148 2.60 22.07 4.01
N ASP A 149 1.71 22.30 3.05
CA ASP A 149 1.18 23.63 2.75
C ASP A 149 0.00 24.03 3.69
N TYR A 150 -0.46 23.10 4.52
CA TYR A 150 -1.60 23.27 5.44
C TYR A 150 -1.14 22.94 6.86
N THR A 151 -0.84 23.97 7.63
CA THR A 151 -0.34 23.82 9.00
C THR A 151 -1.40 24.13 10.04
N ASP A 152 -1.21 23.58 11.22
CA ASP A 152 -1.86 24.06 12.43
C ASP A 152 -1.29 25.42 12.88
N SER A 153 -1.73 25.89 14.04
CA SER A 153 -1.32 27.14 14.69
C SER A 153 0.07 27.07 15.33
N ALA A 154 0.62 25.87 15.55
CA ALA A 154 2.00 25.66 15.95
C ALA A 154 2.97 25.68 14.76
N GLY A 155 2.45 25.57 13.54
CA GLY A 155 3.21 25.52 12.29
C GLY A 155 3.57 24.10 11.84
N GLU A 156 3.00 23.08 12.48
CA GLU A 156 3.17 21.69 12.10
C GLU A 156 2.18 21.30 10.99
N PRO A 157 2.56 20.45 10.03
CA PRO A 157 1.69 20.07 8.94
C PRO A 157 0.52 19.20 9.42
N VAL A 158 -0.64 19.32 8.78
CA VAL A 158 -1.72 18.34 8.95
C VAL A 158 -1.18 16.96 8.57
N SER A 159 -1.30 16.00 9.49
CA SER A 159 -0.70 14.68 9.39
C SER A 159 -1.72 13.59 9.71
N LEU A 160 -1.76 12.55 8.87
CA LEU A 160 -2.67 11.42 8.98
C LEU A 160 -1.86 10.13 9.04
N THR A 161 -1.84 9.49 10.19
CA THR A 161 -1.07 8.25 10.41
C THR A 161 -2.01 7.08 10.64
N GLY A 162 -1.70 5.93 10.05
CA GLY A 162 -2.51 4.73 10.20
C GLY A 162 -1.76 3.44 9.86
N ALA A 163 -2.33 2.33 10.31
CA ALA A 163 -1.71 1.01 10.27
C ALA A 163 -2.70 -0.06 9.84
N GLY A 164 -2.17 -1.21 9.40
CA GLY A 164 -2.98 -2.40 9.16
C GLY A 164 -3.91 -2.27 7.95
N VAL A 165 -4.95 -3.12 7.96
CA VAL A 165 -5.92 -3.24 6.85
C VAL A 165 -6.75 -2.00 6.63
N ASP A 166 -7.05 -1.25 7.68
CA ASP A 166 -7.85 -0.02 7.57
C ASP A 166 -6.99 1.17 7.13
N GLY A 167 -5.72 1.23 7.59
CA GLY A 167 -4.74 2.24 7.19
C GLY A 167 -5.21 3.68 7.41
N PRO A 168 -4.40 4.68 7.03
CA PRO A 168 -4.86 6.06 6.98
C PRO A 168 -5.64 6.35 5.68
N GLU A 169 -6.61 7.26 5.76
CA GLU A 169 -7.27 7.84 4.59
C GLU A 169 -6.65 9.21 4.28
N MET A 170 -6.15 9.41 3.06
CA MET A 170 -5.81 10.73 2.53
C MET A 170 -6.95 11.28 1.67
N VAL A 171 -7.10 12.60 1.57
CA VAL A 171 -8.13 13.25 0.75
C VAL A 171 -7.47 14.14 -0.28
N LEU A 172 -7.89 14.05 -1.53
CA LEU A 172 -7.28 14.77 -2.64
C LEU A 172 -8.34 15.45 -3.52
N PRO A 173 -8.06 16.66 -4.06
CA PRO A 173 -8.97 17.29 -5.00
C PRO A 173 -8.86 16.65 -6.39
N VAL A 174 -9.99 16.46 -7.06
CA VAL A 174 -10.04 16.03 -8.47
C VAL A 174 -9.77 17.19 -9.42
N GLY A 175 -9.24 16.89 -10.60
CA GLY A 175 -8.99 17.84 -11.69
C GLY A 175 -7.73 18.70 -11.49
N GLU A 176 -6.92 18.39 -10.49
CA GLU A 176 -5.80 19.24 -10.08
C GLU A 176 -4.50 18.44 -9.90
N SER A 177 -3.38 19.17 -9.94
CA SER A 177 -2.05 18.60 -9.82
C SER A 177 -1.69 18.30 -8.37
N VAL A 178 -1.55 17.01 -8.04
CA VAL A 178 -1.08 16.56 -6.73
C VAL A 178 0.35 16.06 -6.85
N ARG A 179 1.27 16.68 -6.12
CA ARG A 179 2.65 16.21 -5.97
C ARG A 179 2.80 15.33 -4.75
N PHE A 180 3.22 14.10 -4.98
CA PHE A 180 3.59 13.17 -3.92
C PHE A 180 5.10 13.20 -3.72
N ARG A 181 5.57 13.41 -2.48
CA ARG A 181 6.97 13.27 -2.09
C ARG A 181 7.08 12.07 -1.16
N LEU A 182 7.85 11.08 -1.56
CA LEU A 182 7.92 9.78 -0.91
C LEU A 182 9.22 9.67 -0.13
N GLN A 183 9.13 9.37 1.16
CA GLN A 183 10.28 9.11 2.02
C GLN A 183 10.00 7.95 2.98
N SER A 184 11.03 7.16 3.30
CA SER A 184 10.92 6.14 4.34
C SER A 184 11.75 6.52 5.56
N SER A 185 11.24 6.16 6.74
CA SER A 185 11.94 6.31 8.02
C SER A 185 12.80 5.10 8.40
N ASP A 186 12.64 3.95 7.73
CA ASP A 186 13.30 2.69 8.11
C ASP A 186 13.84 1.84 6.94
N VAL A 187 12.99 1.04 6.30
CA VAL A 187 13.28 0.09 5.21
C VAL A 187 12.62 0.56 3.92
N ILE A 188 12.88 -0.13 2.81
CA ILE A 188 12.23 0.21 1.55
C ILE A 188 10.75 -0.22 1.61
N HIS A 189 9.86 0.71 1.26
CA HIS A 189 8.45 0.45 0.97
C HIS A 189 8.17 0.85 -0.48
N SER A 190 6.93 0.70 -0.95
CA SER A 190 6.55 1.23 -2.26
C SER A 190 5.10 1.68 -2.26
N PHE A 191 4.89 2.94 -2.61
CA PHE A 191 3.57 3.56 -2.69
C PHE A 191 2.93 3.14 -4.01
N TYR A 192 1.84 2.37 -3.92
CA TYR A 192 1.16 1.84 -5.09
C TYR A 192 -0.34 2.06 -5.02
N VAL A 193 -0.87 2.71 -6.07
CA VAL A 193 -2.31 2.92 -6.28
C VAL A 193 -2.66 2.38 -7.67
N PRO A 194 -3.29 1.19 -7.76
CA PRO A 194 -3.55 0.52 -9.04
C PRO A 194 -4.34 1.37 -10.04
N GLN A 195 -5.40 2.03 -9.58
CA GLN A 195 -6.30 2.85 -10.41
C GLN A 195 -5.61 4.10 -10.94
N PHE A 196 -4.53 4.54 -10.29
CA PHE A 196 -3.72 5.66 -10.77
C PHE A 196 -2.65 5.20 -11.76
N PHE A 197 -2.45 3.88 -11.92
CA PHE A 197 -1.36 3.29 -12.71
C PHE A 197 0.01 3.83 -12.26
N ARG A 198 0.15 4.09 -10.95
CA ARG A 198 1.36 4.67 -10.37
C ARG A 198 1.86 3.81 -9.23
N LYS A 199 3.14 3.44 -9.34
CA LYS A 199 3.96 2.81 -8.31
C LYS A 199 5.27 3.56 -8.25
N LEU A 200 5.72 3.93 -7.06
CA LEU A 200 7.06 4.45 -6.87
C LEU A 200 7.57 4.09 -5.47
N ASP A 201 8.83 3.67 -5.40
CA ASP A 201 9.42 3.20 -4.16
C ASP A 201 9.67 4.35 -3.18
N VAL A 202 9.52 4.02 -1.91
CA VAL A 202 9.66 4.90 -0.75
C VAL A 202 10.93 4.46 -0.04
N ILE A 203 12.02 5.22 -0.21
CA ILE A 203 13.38 4.72 0.05
C ILE A 203 14.04 5.52 1.18
N PRO A 204 14.63 4.86 2.21
CA PRO A 204 15.34 5.56 3.26
C PRO A 204 16.48 6.43 2.71
N GLY A 205 16.58 7.66 3.20
CA GLY A 205 17.61 8.62 2.79
C GLY A 205 17.48 9.17 1.37
N ARG A 206 16.35 8.93 0.67
CA ARG A 206 16.05 9.49 -0.65
C ARG A 206 14.60 9.93 -0.75
N VAL A 207 14.39 11.18 -1.15
CA VAL A 207 13.04 11.68 -1.46
C VAL A 207 12.76 11.40 -2.93
N ASN A 208 11.91 10.41 -3.19
CA ASN A 208 11.31 10.19 -4.50
C ASN A 208 10.10 11.10 -4.67
N GLN A 209 9.73 11.46 -5.89
CA GLN A 209 8.56 12.31 -6.10
C GLN A 209 7.95 12.13 -7.48
N PHE A 210 6.64 12.34 -7.56
CA PHE A 210 5.89 12.33 -8.80
C PHE A 210 4.66 13.24 -8.70
N GLU A 211 4.02 13.48 -9.84
CA GLU A 211 2.81 14.29 -9.91
C GLU A 211 1.70 13.49 -10.60
N GLN A 212 0.48 13.66 -10.10
CA GLN A 212 -0.69 12.94 -10.57
C GLN A 212 -1.89 13.88 -10.59
N VAL A 213 -2.66 13.82 -11.68
CA VAL A 213 -3.98 14.46 -11.77
C VAL A 213 -5.05 13.38 -11.72
N ILE A 214 -5.94 13.45 -10.72
CA ILE A 214 -7.04 12.50 -10.52
C ILE A 214 -8.28 13.07 -11.21
N VAL A 215 -8.90 12.31 -12.11
CA VAL A 215 -9.95 12.86 -13.00
C VAL A 215 -11.37 12.44 -12.62
N GLN A 216 -11.53 11.56 -11.63
CA GLN A 216 -12.84 11.06 -11.20
C GLN A 216 -12.91 11.07 -9.67
N PRO A 217 -13.98 11.65 -9.06
CA PRO A 217 -14.24 11.50 -7.64
C PRO A 217 -14.50 10.04 -7.27
N GLY A 218 -14.14 9.68 -6.04
CA GLY A 218 -14.32 8.32 -5.54
C GLY A 218 -13.31 7.95 -4.47
N THR A 219 -13.43 6.73 -3.97
CA THR A 219 -12.51 6.17 -2.97
C THR A 219 -11.66 5.09 -3.62
N TYR A 220 -10.35 5.16 -3.44
CA TYR A 220 -9.36 4.28 -4.06
C TYR A 220 -8.45 3.67 -3.02
N GLY A 221 -8.29 2.35 -3.04
CA GLY A 221 -7.33 1.67 -2.17
C GLY A 221 -5.89 1.76 -2.70
N GLY A 222 -4.94 1.88 -1.77
CA GLY A 222 -3.53 1.70 -2.03
C GLY A 222 -2.89 0.72 -1.05
N GLN A 223 -1.71 0.21 -1.42
CA GLN A 223 -0.98 -0.78 -0.64
C GLN A 223 0.52 -0.61 -0.78
N CYS A 224 1.27 -1.15 0.19
CA CYS A 224 2.69 -1.35 0.03
C CYS A 224 2.99 -2.40 -1.06
N ALA A 225 3.87 -2.06 -2.01
CA ALA A 225 4.21 -2.93 -3.13
C ALA A 225 5.69 -3.36 -3.17
N GLU A 226 6.44 -3.17 -2.08
CA GLU A 226 7.82 -3.66 -1.92
C GLU A 226 7.96 -4.33 -0.56
N PHE A 227 8.58 -5.52 -0.51
CA PHE A 227 8.62 -6.32 0.71
C PHE A 227 9.34 -5.58 1.84
N CYS A 228 8.58 -5.22 2.87
CA CYS A 228 9.04 -4.39 3.98
C CYS A 228 8.98 -5.09 5.35
N GLY A 229 8.80 -6.42 5.40
CA GLY A 229 8.81 -7.19 6.65
C GLY A 229 7.54 -8.02 6.90
N LEU A 230 7.33 -8.42 8.16
CA LEU A 230 6.33 -9.41 8.53
C LEU A 230 4.89 -8.99 8.21
N ALA A 231 4.53 -7.73 8.46
CA ALA A 231 3.20 -7.20 8.15
C ALA A 231 3.15 -6.44 6.80
N HIS A 232 4.07 -6.75 5.87
CA HIS A 232 4.09 -6.16 4.53
C HIS A 232 2.74 -6.26 3.81
N ALA A 233 2.08 -7.41 3.92
CA ALA A 233 0.81 -7.68 3.24
C ALA A 233 -0.38 -6.94 3.86
N ASP A 234 -0.23 -6.37 5.04
CA ASP A 234 -1.27 -5.68 5.81
C ASP A 234 -1.06 -4.16 5.83
N MET A 235 -0.25 -3.63 4.92
CA MET A 235 0.16 -2.22 4.93
C MET A 235 -0.62 -1.41 3.89
N TYR A 236 -1.89 -1.13 4.23
CA TYR A 236 -2.87 -0.50 3.35
C TYR A 236 -3.07 0.98 3.67
N PHE A 237 -3.70 1.69 2.73
CA PHE A 237 -4.20 3.05 2.90
C PHE A 237 -5.34 3.32 1.91
N THR A 238 -6.09 4.38 2.16
CA THR A 238 -7.22 4.80 1.32
C THR A 238 -7.03 6.22 0.81
N ILE A 239 -7.52 6.49 -0.39
CA ILE A 239 -7.54 7.83 -1.00
C ILE A 239 -8.99 8.18 -1.31
N ARG A 240 -9.49 9.27 -0.74
CA ARG A 240 -10.78 9.85 -1.11
C ARG A 240 -10.57 11.06 -2.02
N ALA A 241 -10.88 10.90 -3.30
CA ALA A 241 -10.81 11.97 -4.29
C ALA A 241 -12.15 12.71 -4.35
N VAL A 242 -12.12 14.01 -4.10
CA VAL A 242 -13.31 14.85 -3.92
C VAL A 242 -13.22 16.12 -4.75
N GLU A 243 -14.35 16.82 -4.90
CA GLU A 243 -14.35 18.14 -5.50
C GLU A 243 -13.58 19.16 -4.63
N ARG A 244 -12.96 20.16 -5.27
CA ARG A 244 -12.13 21.17 -4.58
C ARG A 244 -12.80 21.79 -3.35
N ALA A 245 -14.08 22.15 -3.44
CA ALA A 245 -14.79 22.75 -2.31
C ALA A 245 -14.93 21.80 -1.09
N GLU A 246 -15.05 20.49 -1.33
CA GLU A 246 -15.09 19.48 -0.27
C GLU A 246 -13.70 19.26 0.32
N PHE A 247 -12.66 19.23 -0.51
CA PHE A 247 -11.27 19.18 -0.05
C PHE A 247 -10.95 20.38 0.84
N ASP A 248 -11.30 21.61 0.42
CA ASP A 248 -11.06 22.83 1.18
C ASP A 248 -11.81 22.81 2.53
N THR A 249 -13.03 22.26 2.55
CA THR A 249 -13.80 22.09 3.79
C THR A 249 -13.14 21.08 4.72
N TRP A 250 -12.71 19.94 4.16
CA TRP A 250 -12.08 18.87 4.90
C TRP A 250 -10.73 19.29 5.48
N ILE A 251 -9.86 19.95 4.69
CA ILE A 251 -8.54 20.35 5.16
C ILE A 251 -8.64 21.45 6.24
N ALA A 252 -9.61 22.37 6.12
CA ALA A 252 -9.87 23.35 7.17
C ALA A 252 -10.38 22.70 8.47
N GLN A 253 -11.17 21.63 8.37
CA GLN A 253 -11.58 20.83 9.54
C GLN A 253 -10.39 20.09 10.13
N ALA A 254 -9.56 19.45 9.31
CA ALA A 254 -8.36 18.75 9.76
C ALA A 254 -7.37 19.70 10.45
N GLN A 255 -7.16 20.91 9.93
CA GLN A 255 -6.39 21.95 10.59
C GLN A 255 -7.02 22.36 11.94
N ALA A 256 -8.34 22.55 11.98
CA ALA A 256 -9.04 22.88 13.22
C ALA A 256 -9.02 21.74 14.25
N GLU A 257 -8.98 20.49 13.82
CA GLU A 257 -8.83 19.30 14.67
C GLU A 257 -7.41 19.14 15.18
N ALA A 258 -6.39 19.45 14.36
CA ALA A 258 -4.99 19.53 14.80
C ALA A 258 -4.77 20.70 15.78
N ASP A 259 -5.44 21.83 15.55
CA ASP A 259 -5.45 23.00 16.43
C ASP A 259 -6.28 22.82 17.69
N ALA A 260 -7.30 21.97 17.62
CA ALA A 260 -8.00 21.54 18.79
C ALA A 260 -6.96 20.84 19.64
N THR A 261 -6.58 21.48 20.75
CA THR A 261 -6.06 20.73 21.89
C THR A 261 -6.96 19.51 22.00
N PRO A 262 -6.43 18.27 21.95
CA PRO A 262 -7.25 17.09 22.17
C PRO A 262 -8.16 17.44 23.33
N PRO A 263 -9.51 17.35 23.21
CA PRO A 263 -10.40 17.74 24.30
C PRO A 263 -9.79 17.10 25.52
N PRO A 264 -9.33 17.87 26.54
CA PRO A 264 -8.30 17.43 27.46
C PRO A 264 -8.63 16.00 27.81
N GLN A 265 -7.89 15.04 27.24
CA GLN A 265 -8.23 13.64 27.42
C GLN A 265 -7.97 13.46 28.89
N PRO A 266 -9.04 13.40 29.71
CA PRO A 266 -9.13 14.12 30.97
C PRO A 266 -7.76 14.17 31.57
N SER A 267 -7.06 15.29 31.35
CA SER A 267 -5.82 15.54 32.04
C SER A 267 -6.32 15.78 33.44
N GLY A 268 -6.55 14.69 34.15
CA GLY A 268 -6.77 14.62 35.56
C GLY A 268 -5.46 15.01 36.19
N GLY A 269 -5.02 16.25 35.95
CA GLY A 269 -4.39 17.06 36.95
C GLY A 269 -5.41 17.35 38.05
N VAL A 270 -5.94 16.29 38.67
CA VAL A 270 -5.94 16.26 40.11
C VAL A 270 -4.45 16.15 40.45
N ALA A 271 -3.99 16.98 41.38
CA ALA A 271 -2.65 16.84 41.96
C ALA A 271 -2.33 15.35 42.22
N PRO A 272 -1.07 14.90 42.12
CA PRO A 272 -0.71 13.50 42.39
C PRO A 272 -1.35 13.07 43.72
N GLY A 273 -2.39 12.25 43.62
CA GLY A 273 -3.37 12.03 44.68
C GLY A 273 -4.39 10.98 44.26
N GLU A 274 -4.17 9.74 44.74
CA GLU A 274 -5.09 8.61 44.77
C GLU A 274 -5.57 8.01 43.42
N GLY A 275 -4.68 7.88 42.43
CA GLY A 275 -4.87 6.99 41.25
C GLY A 275 -3.87 5.84 41.25
N ALA A 276 -4.14 4.75 40.52
CA ALA A 276 -3.20 3.65 40.39
C ALA A 276 -2.14 3.95 39.33
N ILE A 277 -0.87 3.85 39.73
CA ILE A 277 0.28 3.99 38.83
C ILE A 277 0.75 2.57 38.46
N LEU A 278 0.73 2.27 37.18
CA LEU A 278 1.10 0.99 36.60
C LEU A 278 2.36 1.20 35.74
N ALA A 279 3.51 0.77 36.26
CA ALA A 279 4.76 0.79 35.51
C ALA A 279 4.89 -0.48 34.66
N LEU A 280 5.23 -0.32 33.39
CA LEU A 280 5.48 -1.42 32.46
C LEU A 280 6.57 -1.06 31.45
N SER A 281 7.22 -2.08 30.88
CA SER A 281 8.18 -1.91 29.80
C SER A 281 7.73 -2.66 28.55
N SER A 282 7.85 -2.02 27.38
CA SER A 282 7.68 -2.70 26.07
C SER A 282 9.03 -3.25 25.62
N ILE A 283 9.32 -4.51 25.97
CA ILE A 283 10.66 -5.09 25.82
C ILE A 283 11.04 -5.27 24.35
N SER A 284 10.17 -5.95 23.59
CA SER A 284 10.29 -6.12 22.14
C SER A 284 9.02 -6.69 21.54
N ILE A 285 8.88 -6.65 20.21
CA ILE A 285 7.77 -7.29 19.47
C ILE A 285 7.60 -8.78 19.83
N THR A 286 8.69 -9.47 20.18
CA THR A 286 8.67 -10.91 20.50
C THR A 286 8.47 -11.21 21.98
N GLU A 287 8.95 -10.35 22.87
CA GLU A 287 8.88 -10.57 24.32
C GLU A 287 7.69 -9.86 24.98
N GLY A 288 7.05 -8.91 24.29
CA GLY A 288 5.84 -8.27 24.76
C GLY A 288 6.08 -7.22 25.85
N PHE A 289 5.14 -7.14 26.79
CA PHE A 289 5.18 -6.22 27.92
C PHE A 289 5.72 -6.93 29.18
N ASP A 290 6.47 -6.19 30.00
CA ASP A 290 6.85 -6.63 31.35
C ASP A 290 6.44 -5.57 32.39
N PRO A 291 5.55 -5.91 33.35
CA PRO A 291 4.90 -7.21 33.51
C PRO A 291 3.78 -7.43 32.48
N GLU A 292 3.52 -8.70 32.13
CA GLU A 292 2.39 -9.10 31.26
C GLU A 292 1.02 -8.97 31.95
N VAL A 293 1.00 -8.85 33.29
CA VAL A 293 -0.21 -8.71 34.09
C VAL A 293 -0.09 -7.47 34.98
N LEU A 294 -1.11 -6.61 34.91
CA LEU A 294 -1.24 -5.40 35.70
C LEU A 294 -2.51 -5.45 36.55
N GLU A 295 -2.45 -4.86 37.73
CA GLU A 295 -3.55 -4.84 38.71
C GLU A 295 -3.89 -3.40 39.05
N ALA A 296 -5.17 -3.02 38.92
CA ALA A 296 -5.66 -1.68 39.22
C ALA A 296 -6.95 -1.71 40.06
N PRO A 297 -7.17 -0.72 40.94
CA PRO A 297 -8.44 -0.55 41.63
C PRO A 297 -9.56 -0.18 40.66
N ALA A 298 -10.74 -0.79 40.83
CA ALA A 298 -11.92 -0.45 40.05
C ALA A 298 -12.35 1.01 40.22
N ASP A 299 -12.84 1.61 39.13
CA ASP A 299 -13.40 2.96 39.07
C ASP A 299 -12.43 4.07 39.51
N THR A 300 -11.12 3.80 39.46
CA THR A 300 -10.06 4.80 39.71
C THR A 300 -9.29 5.15 38.44
N PRO A 301 -8.80 6.40 38.29
CA PRO A 301 -7.92 6.76 37.19
C PRO A 301 -6.65 5.90 37.18
N ILE A 302 -6.29 5.40 36.00
CA ILE A 302 -5.11 4.56 35.79
C ILE A 302 -4.05 5.39 35.07
N THR A 303 -2.85 5.44 35.64
CA THR A 303 -1.67 6.06 35.01
C THR A 303 -0.71 4.96 34.60
N PHE A 304 -0.45 4.80 33.29
CA PHE A 304 0.61 3.93 32.81
C PHE A 304 1.92 4.71 32.73
N GLU A 305 2.98 4.17 33.31
CA GLU A 305 4.36 4.62 33.10
C GLU A 305 5.06 3.61 32.19
N LEU A 306 5.02 3.86 30.88
CA LEU A 306 5.62 2.98 29.88
C LEU A 306 7.06 3.38 29.63
N ASN A 307 7.98 2.46 29.87
CA ASN A 307 9.36 2.54 29.41
C ASN A 307 9.50 1.76 28.09
N ASN A 308 10.00 2.38 27.03
CA ASN A 308 10.30 1.71 25.77
C ASN A 308 11.81 1.51 25.61
N PRO A 309 12.39 0.42 26.14
CA PRO A 309 13.80 0.12 25.93
C PRO A 309 14.10 -0.41 24.51
N ASP A 310 13.10 -0.77 23.71
CA ASP A 310 13.31 -1.33 22.37
C ASP A 310 13.85 -0.25 21.42
N PRO A 311 15.10 -0.40 20.92
CA PRO A 311 15.66 0.57 19.98
C PRO A 311 15.13 0.40 18.55
N ALA A 312 14.43 -0.69 18.27
CA ALA A 312 14.05 -1.11 16.92
C ALA A 312 12.60 -0.77 16.55
N ALA A 313 11.74 -0.48 17.52
CA ALA A 313 10.34 -0.21 17.23
C ALA A 313 9.68 0.78 18.21
N PRO A 314 8.77 1.64 17.71
CA PRO A 314 7.93 2.46 18.56
C PRO A 314 6.90 1.59 19.29
N HIS A 315 6.54 1.98 20.51
CA HIS A 315 5.57 1.26 21.33
C HIS A 315 4.62 2.22 22.03
N ASN A 316 3.40 1.76 22.26
CA ASN A 316 2.44 2.40 23.15
C ASN A 316 1.72 1.37 24.00
N VAL A 317 0.78 1.85 24.81
CA VAL A 317 -0.18 1.02 25.53
C VAL A 317 -1.59 1.48 25.18
N ALA A 318 -2.45 0.50 24.94
CA ALA A 318 -3.87 0.67 24.66
C ALA A 318 -4.67 -0.31 25.51
N ILE A 319 -5.93 -0.02 25.81
CA ILE A 319 -6.88 -0.92 26.50
C ILE A 319 -8.03 -1.21 25.55
N ARG A 320 -8.30 -2.49 25.27
CA ARG A 320 -9.46 -2.89 24.47
C ARG A 320 -10.76 -2.54 25.16
N GLY A 321 -11.63 -1.81 24.47
CA GLY A 321 -12.89 -1.32 25.04
C GLY A 321 -12.71 -0.40 26.24
N GLY A 322 -11.54 0.25 26.36
CA GLY A 322 -11.20 1.08 27.52
C GLY A 322 -11.95 2.40 27.61
N ASN A 323 -12.56 2.89 26.51
CA ASN A 323 -13.34 4.13 26.54
C ASN A 323 -14.79 3.89 27.01
N PRO A 324 -15.48 4.92 27.57
CA PRO A 324 -16.87 4.80 28.03
C PRO A 324 -17.89 4.40 26.96
N ASP A 325 -17.58 4.64 25.68
CA ASP A 325 -18.39 4.26 24.52
C ASP A 325 -18.12 2.82 24.04
N GLY A 326 -17.17 2.12 24.68
CA GLY A 326 -16.75 0.77 24.33
C GLY A 326 -15.71 0.71 23.22
N SER A 327 -15.19 1.85 22.73
CA SER A 327 -14.05 1.86 21.83
C SER A 327 -12.75 1.57 22.58
N ASP A 328 -11.71 1.21 21.84
CA ASP A 328 -10.38 1.06 22.41
C ASP A 328 -9.86 2.43 22.87
N TRP A 329 -9.22 2.45 24.04
CA TRP A 329 -8.43 3.60 24.50
C TRP A 329 -6.98 3.37 24.05
N ILE A 330 -6.37 4.35 23.38
CA ILE A 330 -5.05 4.22 22.78
C ILE A 330 -4.17 5.38 23.24
N GLY A 331 -3.02 5.09 23.85
CA GLY A 331 -2.00 6.09 24.17
C GLY A 331 -1.15 6.44 22.94
N GLU A 332 -0.53 7.61 22.90
CA GLU A 332 0.33 8.00 21.77
C GLU A 332 1.58 7.10 21.62
N PRO A 333 1.97 6.69 20.41
CA PRO A 333 3.25 6.02 20.14
C PRO A 333 4.48 6.76 20.68
N ILE A 334 5.32 6.04 21.44
CA ILE A 334 6.67 6.50 21.75
C ILE A 334 7.55 6.24 20.52
N ALA A 335 7.76 7.28 19.72
CA ALA A 335 8.60 7.22 18.52
C ALA A 335 10.10 7.08 18.82
N ASP A 336 10.56 7.64 19.95
CA ASP A 336 11.98 7.68 20.30
C ASP A 336 12.45 6.39 21.00
N PRO A 337 13.48 5.70 20.47
CA PRO A 337 14.04 4.52 21.11
C PRO A 337 14.68 4.86 22.46
N SER A 338 14.50 3.98 23.46
CA SER A 338 15.00 4.18 24.84
C SER A 338 14.41 5.39 25.57
N SER A 339 13.16 5.73 25.29
CA SER A 339 12.42 6.79 25.99
C SER A 339 11.19 6.25 26.72
N SER A 340 10.61 7.07 27.60
CA SER A 340 9.45 6.69 28.41
C SER A 340 8.33 7.71 28.26
N ALA A 341 7.08 7.24 28.34
CA ALA A 341 5.90 8.09 28.33
C ALA A 341 4.94 7.72 29.46
N THR A 342 4.15 8.70 29.86
CA THR A 342 3.10 8.52 30.85
C THR A 342 1.75 8.70 30.18
N TYR A 343 0.85 7.74 30.35
CA TYR A 343 -0.49 7.78 29.78
C TYR A 343 -1.54 7.76 30.88
N GLN A 344 -2.59 8.58 30.74
CA GLN A 344 -3.73 8.55 31.65
C GLN A 344 -4.91 7.87 30.95
N ALA A 345 -5.25 6.68 31.42
CA ALA A 345 -6.42 5.95 30.95
C ALA A 345 -7.65 6.32 31.79
N PRO A 346 -8.85 6.32 31.18
CA PRO A 346 -10.09 6.51 31.91
C PRO A 346 -10.28 5.41 32.97
N PRO A 347 -11.00 5.69 34.07
CA PRO A 347 -11.35 4.68 35.06
C PRO A 347 -12.06 3.49 34.44
N GLN A 348 -11.65 2.29 34.84
CA GLN A 348 -12.22 1.05 34.34
C GLN A 348 -13.17 0.44 35.38
N PRO A 349 -14.37 -0.02 34.99
CA PRO A 349 -15.20 -0.86 35.86
C PRO A 349 -14.47 -2.15 36.25
N ALA A 350 -14.85 -2.75 37.38
CA ALA A 350 -14.31 -4.04 37.79
C ALA A 350 -14.46 -5.11 36.69
N GLY A 351 -13.36 -5.75 36.33
CA GLY A 351 -13.29 -6.68 35.20
C GLY A 351 -11.87 -7.04 34.82
N THR A 352 -11.74 -7.91 33.81
CA THR A 352 -10.46 -8.23 33.19
C THR A 352 -10.46 -7.66 31.78
N TYR A 353 -9.47 -6.84 31.48
CA TYR A 353 -9.28 -6.18 30.20
C TYR A 353 -8.00 -6.68 29.55
N GLU A 354 -7.95 -6.63 28.22
CA GLU A 354 -6.71 -6.81 27.48
C GLU A 354 -6.10 -5.44 27.22
N PHE A 355 -4.84 -5.25 27.63
CA PHE A 355 -4.06 -4.12 27.18
C PHE A 355 -3.08 -4.59 26.09
N TYR A 356 -2.76 -3.73 25.12
CA TYR A 356 -1.98 -4.11 23.95
C TYR A 356 -1.16 -2.95 23.40
N CYS A 357 -0.20 -3.26 22.51
CA CYS A 357 0.48 -2.25 21.70
C CYS A 357 -0.31 -2.06 20.40
N SER A 358 -0.80 -0.86 20.12
CA SER A 358 -1.56 -0.59 18.88
C SER A 358 -0.72 -0.72 17.61
N ILE A 359 0.60 -0.59 17.75
CA ILE A 359 1.57 -0.71 16.66
C ILE A 359 1.89 -2.19 16.40
N HIS A 360 1.88 -3.00 17.46
CA HIS A 360 2.15 -4.44 17.42
C HIS A 360 0.99 -5.20 18.08
N PRO A 361 -0.12 -5.47 17.37
CA PRO A 361 -1.35 -6.00 17.98
C PRO A 361 -1.21 -7.38 18.67
N ASN A 362 -0.12 -8.09 18.41
CA ASN A 362 0.21 -9.36 19.07
C ASN A 362 0.91 -9.18 20.43
N MET A 363 1.41 -7.99 20.74
CA MET A 363 1.90 -7.64 22.07
C MET A 363 0.71 -7.31 22.95
N VAL A 364 0.32 -8.26 23.79
CA VAL A 364 -0.84 -8.16 24.66
C VAL A 364 -0.45 -8.46 26.10
N GLY A 365 -1.21 -7.90 27.04
CA GLY A 365 -1.14 -8.21 28.45
C GLY A 365 -2.52 -8.14 29.09
N THR A 366 -2.61 -8.55 30.35
CA THR A 366 -3.86 -8.61 31.10
C THR A 366 -3.91 -7.49 32.13
N LEU A 367 -4.95 -6.67 32.10
CA LEU A 367 -5.26 -5.67 33.12
C LEU A 367 -6.44 -6.17 33.97
N ASN A 368 -6.14 -6.56 35.20
CA ASN A 368 -7.15 -6.92 36.18
C ASN A 368 -7.57 -5.69 36.98
N VAL A 369 -8.86 -5.40 36.95
CA VAL A 369 -9.46 -4.24 37.60
C VAL A 369 -10.40 -4.75 38.70
N GLY A 370 -10.05 -4.50 39.96
CA GLY A 370 -10.73 -5.12 41.11
C GLY A 370 -10.51 -4.36 42.42
N ASN A 371 -10.90 -4.97 43.55
CA ASN A 371 -10.68 -4.42 44.89
C ASN A 371 -9.48 -5.06 45.59
#